data_AF-A0A6J4QGD3-F1
#
_entry.id   AF-A0A6J4QGD3-F1
#
_cell.length_a   1.000
_cell.length_b   1.000
_cell.length_c   1.000
_cell.angle_alpha   90.00
_cell.angle_beta   90.00
_cell.angle_gamma   90.00
#
_symmetry.space_group_name_H-M   'P 1'
#
loop_
_entity.id
_entity.type
_entity.pdbx_description
1 polymer ?
#
loop_
_entity_poly.entity_id
_entity_poly.type
_entity_poly.pdbx_seq_one_letter_code
_entity_poly.pdbx_strand_id
1 'polypeptide(L)'
;MGGVDVSVGSEAVLLVCGDQERLPLHGRRRAPAVPGVPVVALPARPERAEVDAVLVGGPRRVIVQGTDADLAAVVLRLLRTERLGIEVAHLPAGRSAVATLFGLPPGRAAVDL
;
A
#
# COMPACT_ATOMS: atom_id res chain seq x y z
N MET A 1 -5.98 0.93 21.16
CA MET A 1 -4.66 0.65 21.73
C MET A 1 -4.20 -0.71 21.25
N GLY A 2 -3.80 -0.80 19.98
CA GLY A 2 -3.21 -1.98 19.36
C GLY A 2 -2.05 -1.45 18.55
N GLY A 3 -0.88 -1.36 19.18
CA GLY A 3 0.35 -0.95 18.51
C GLY A 3 0.65 -1.97 17.43
N VAL A 4 0.72 -1.51 16.19
CA VAL A 4 1.28 -2.31 15.11
C VAL A 4 2.76 -2.42 15.43
N ASP A 5 3.17 -3.61 15.87
CA ASP A 5 4.57 -3.93 16.14
C ASP A 5 5.28 -4.05 14.78
N VAL A 6 5.62 -2.89 14.20
CA VAL A 6 6.50 -2.82 13.05
C VAL A 6 7.89 -3.12 13.59
N SER A 7 8.25 -4.40 13.60
CA SER A 7 9.64 -4.82 13.86
C SER A 7 10.57 -3.98 13.01
N VAL A 8 11.36 -3.17 13.70
CA VAL A 8 12.48 -2.38 13.18
C VAL A 8 13.36 -3.32 12.37
N GLY A 9 13.25 -3.27 11.04
CA GLY A 9 13.95 -4.18 10.13
C GLY A 9 13.15 -4.78 8.98
N SER A 10 11.85 -4.52 8.87
CA SER A 10 11.07 -5.02 7.72
C SER A 10 11.50 -4.30 6.43
N GLU A 11 12.04 -5.05 5.46
CA GLU A 11 12.46 -4.52 4.15
C GLU A 11 11.28 -3.86 3.41
N ALA A 12 10.08 -4.41 3.57
CA ALA A 12 8.86 -3.92 2.96
C ALA A 12 7.69 -3.82 3.96
N VAL A 13 6.73 -2.94 3.67
CA VAL A 13 5.42 -2.87 4.34
C VAL A 13 4.31 -2.81 3.30
N LEU A 14 3.21 -3.54 3.53
CA LEU A 14 2.03 -3.56 2.67
C LEU A 14 0.92 -2.67 3.25
N LEU A 15 0.57 -1.62 2.53
CA LEU A 15 -0.57 -0.76 2.79
C LEU A 15 -1.79 -1.30 2.04
N VAL A 16 -2.84 -1.66 2.77
CA VAL A 16 -4.13 -2.03 2.21
C VAL A 16 -5.06 -0.84 2.38
N CYS A 17 -5.21 -0.05 1.32
CA CYS A 17 -6.00 1.17 1.30
C CYS A 17 -7.40 0.90 0.77
N GLY A 18 -8.41 1.38 1.50
CA GLY A 18 -9.80 1.33 1.02
C GLY A 18 -10.80 1.51 2.15
N ASP A 19 -12.04 1.80 1.78
CA ASP A 19 -13.12 1.88 2.75
C ASP A 19 -13.45 0.50 3.32
N GLN A 20 -13.43 0.39 4.66
CA GLN A 20 -13.91 -0.78 5.39
C GLN A 20 -15.44 -0.92 5.34
N GLU A 21 -16.12 0.08 4.75
CA GLU A 21 -17.56 0.11 4.52
C GLU A 21 -17.94 -0.97 3.51
N ARG A 22 -18.25 -2.14 4.09
CA ARG A 22 -18.89 -3.31 3.48
C ARG A 22 -19.58 -3.01 2.15
N LEU A 23 -19.03 -3.53 1.06
CA LEU A 23 -19.83 -3.84 -0.12
C LEU A 23 -21.01 -4.72 0.34
N PRO A 24 -22.28 -4.37 0.05
CA PRO A 24 -23.44 -5.00 0.68
C PRO A 24 -23.58 -6.52 0.51
N LEU A 25 -22.86 -7.17 -0.42
CA LEU A 25 -23.17 -8.57 -0.76
C LEU A 25 -21.99 -9.50 -1.10
N HIS A 26 -20.72 -9.08 -1.02
CA HIS A 26 -19.61 -9.95 -1.41
C HIS A 26 -18.53 -9.95 -0.33
N GLY A 27 -18.05 -11.15 0.03
CA GLY A 27 -17.23 -11.42 1.21
C GLY A 27 -16.07 -10.44 1.37
N ARG A 28 -15.69 -10.17 2.63
CA ARG A 28 -14.55 -9.30 2.95
C ARG A 28 -13.39 -9.67 2.05
N ARG A 29 -12.94 -8.73 1.21
CA ARG A 29 -11.75 -8.94 0.36
C ARG A 29 -10.62 -9.23 1.34
N ARG A 30 -10.18 -10.50 1.40
CA ARG A 30 -9.12 -10.89 2.33
C ARG A 30 -7.89 -10.07 1.92
N ALA A 31 -7.40 -9.25 2.84
CA ALA A 31 -6.16 -8.52 2.63
C ALA A 31 -5.10 -9.53 2.16
N PRO A 32 -4.39 -9.27 1.06
CA PRO A 32 -3.31 -10.14 0.64
C PRO A 32 -2.32 -10.25 1.81
N ALA A 33 -2.06 -11.49 2.24
CA ALA A 33 -1.10 -11.78 3.28
C ALA A 33 0.17 -12.27 2.59
N VAL A 34 1.22 -11.45 2.62
CA VAL A 34 2.54 -11.84 2.15
C VAL A 34 3.35 -12.26 3.38
N PRO A 35 3.82 -13.51 3.47
CA PRO A 35 4.59 -13.97 4.62
C PRO A 35 5.80 -13.06 4.89
N GLY A 36 5.98 -12.64 6.14
CA GLY A 36 7.12 -11.80 6.55
C GLY A 36 6.99 -10.31 6.19
N VAL A 37 5.91 -9.88 5.54
CA VAL A 37 5.65 -8.46 5.24
C VAL A 37 4.54 -7.94 6.14
N PRO A 38 4.81 -6.94 7.01
CA PRO A 38 3.77 -6.30 7.82
C PRO A 38 2.67 -5.72 6.94
N VAL A 39 1.42 -5.93 7.35
CA VAL A 39 0.23 -5.41 6.65
C VAL A 39 -0.42 -4.34 7.51
N VAL A 40 -0.60 -3.15 6.95
CA VAL A 40 -1.27 -2.00 7.58
C VAL A 40 -2.51 -1.66 6.78
N ALA A 41 -3.68 -1.75 7.42
CA ALA A 41 -4.93 -1.29 6.82
C ALA A 41 -5.05 0.24 6.99
N LEU A 42 -5.35 0.94 5.91
CA LEU A 42 -5.54 2.38 5.87
C LEU A 42 -6.89 2.71 5.20
N PRO A 43 -7.51 3.86 5.51
CA PRO A 43 -8.70 4.29 4.78
C PRO A 43 -8.37 4.55 3.31
N ALA A 44 -9.43 4.69 2.50
CA ALA A 44 -9.26 5.20 1.15
C ALA A 44 -8.67 6.62 1.22
N ARG A 45 -7.68 6.89 0.36
CA ARG A 45 -6.91 8.13 0.25
C ARG A 45 -6.30 8.52 1.58
N PRO A 46 -5.31 7.75 2.07
CA PRO A 46 -4.78 7.93 3.41
C PRO A 46 -4.23 9.34 3.61
N GLU A 47 -4.50 9.89 4.77
CA GLU A 47 -4.06 11.21 5.17
C GLU A 47 -2.59 11.19 5.63
N ARG A 48 -2.05 12.40 5.83
CA ARG A 48 -0.67 12.60 6.26
C ARG A 48 -0.29 11.76 7.49
N ALA A 49 -1.10 11.82 8.54
CA ALA A 49 -0.78 11.19 9.83
C ALA A 49 -0.73 9.66 9.72
N GLU A 50 -1.58 9.09 8.87
CA GLU A 50 -1.68 7.66 8.64
C GLU A 50 -0.46 7.13 7.91
N VAL A 51 -0.05 7.83 6.84
CA VAL A 51 1.17 7.48 6.11
C VAL A 51 2.41 7.69 6.99
N ASP A 52 2.47 8.80 7.73
CA ASP A 52 3.61 9.10 8.62
C ASP A 52 3.84 8.00 9.66
N ALA A 53 2.76 7.51 10.28
CA ALA A 53 2.84 6.45 11.28
C ALA A 53 3.52 5.18 10.74
N VAL A 54 3.26 4.83 9.49
CA VAL A 54 3.92 3.67 8.84
C VAL A 54 5.39 3.96 8.58
N LEU A 55 5.71 5.18 8.16
CA LEU A 55 7.06 5.57 7.80
C LEU A 55 8.00 5.71 9.00
N VAL A 56 7.49 5.75 10.24
CA VAL A 56 8.32 5.75 11.47
C VAL A 56 9.23 4.54 11.54
N GLY A 57 8.78 3.37 11.07
CA GLY A 57 9.56 2.13 11.07
C GLY A 57 10.74 2.10 10.08
N GLY A 58 10.90 3.14 9.24
CA GLY A 58 11.96 3.23 8.24
C GLY A 58 11.96 2.10 7.19
N PRO A 59 10.81 1.74 6.59
CA PRO A 59 10.77 0.69 5.57
C PRO A 59 11.61 1.10 4.35
N ARG A 60 12.28 0.13 3.72
CA ARG A 60 12.97 0.36 2.43
C ARG A 60 12.01 0.32 1.25
N ARG A 61 10.89 -0.38 1.39
CA ARG A 61 9.85 -0.52 0.37
C ARG A 61 8.46 -0.35 0.98
N VAL A 62 7.61 0.37 0.26
CA VAL A 62 6.18 0.50 0.57
C VAL A 62 5.38 -0.09 -0.60
N ILE A 63 4.56 -1.08 -0.31
CA ILE A 63 3.66 -1.71 -1.28
C ILE A 63 2.27 -1.13 -1.06
N VAL A 64 1.68 -0.48 -2.05
CA VAL A 64 0.36 0.13 -1.96
C VAL A 64 -0.66 -0.72 -2.71
N GLN A 65 -1.52 -1.41 -1.96
CA GLN A 65 -2.70 -2.07 -2.48
C GLN A 65 -3.90 -1.13 -2.39
N GLY A 66 -4.35 -0.59 -3.52
CA GLY A 66 -5.38 0.45 -3.55
C GLY A 66 -5.67 0.96 -4.97
N THR A 67 -6.41 2.06 -5.04
CA THR A 67 -6.65 2.85 -6.26
C THR A 67 -5.47 3.76 -6.59
N ASP A 68 -5.50 4.37 -7.77
CA ASP A 68 -4.50 5.39 -8.17
C ASP A 68 -4.50 6.60 -7.21
N ALA A 69 -5.64 6.92 -6.60
CA ALA A 69 -5.73 7.99 -5.62
C ALA A 69 -5.02 7.64 -4.29
N ASP A 70 -5.06 6.37 -3.89
CA ASP A 70 -4.36 5.88 -2.70
C ASP A 70 -2.86 5.90 -2.92
N LEU A 71 -2.41 5.43 -4.08
CA LEU A 71 -1.02 5.52 -4.51
C LEU A 71 -0.54 6.97 -4.53
N ALA A 72 -1.32 7.88 -5.12
CA ALA A 72 -0.98 9.29 -5.18
C ALA A 72 -0.82 9.90 -3.78
N ALA A 73 -1.71 9.58 -2.84
CA ALA A 73 -1.62 10.08 -1.47
C ALA A 73 -0.29 9.69 -0.79
N VAL A 74 0.12 8.42 -0.95
CA VAL A 74 1.38 7.89 -0.40
C VAL A 74 2.59 8.54 -1.09
N VAL A 75 2.65 8.54 -2.43
CA VAL A 75 3.78 9.11 -3.19
C VAL A 75 3.93 10.60 -2.93
N LEU A 76 2.82 11.35 -2.88
CA LEU A 76 2.86 12.77 -2.54
C LEU A 76 3.35 13.00 -1.10
N ARG A 77 3.07 12.09 -0.17
CA ARG A 77 3.62 12.20 1.18
C ARG A 77 5.12 11.93 1.21
N LEU A 78 5.60 10.91 0.49
CA LEU A 78 7.03 10.61 0.36
C LEU A 78 7.79 11.80 -0.26
N LEU A 79 7.25 12.40 -1.32
CA LEU A 79 7.79 13.62 -1.93
C LEU A 79 7.89 14.77 -0.92
N ARG A 80 6.79 15.06 -0.19
CA ARG A 80 6.74 16.15 0.80
C ARG A 80 7.60 15.93 2.04
N THR A 81 8.09 14.72 2.24
CA THR A 81 8.97 14.36 3.37
C THR A 81 10.38 14.02 2.92
N GLU A 82 10.69 14.23 1.64
CA GLU A 82 11.99 13.96 1.04
C GLU A 82 12.45 12.49 1.18
N ARG A 83 11.50 11.55 1.22
CA ARG A 83 11.77 10.10 1.41
C ARG A 83 11.77 9.30 0.11
N LEU A 84 12.32 9.86 -0.96
CA LEU A 84 12.34 9.24 -2.29
C LEU A 84 13.28 8.03 -2.43
N GLY A 85 14.12 7.76 -1.42
CA GLY A 85 14.89 6.53 -1.35
C GLY A 85 14.05 5.29 -0.98
N ILE A 86 12.78 5.46 -0.64
CA ILE A 86 11.85 4.36 -0.37
C ILE A 86 11.27 3.88 -1.70
N GLU A 87 11.47 2.60 -2.01
CA GLU A 87 10.87 1.97 -3.19
C GLU A 87 9.35 1.87 -3.04
N VAL A 88 8.61 2.15 -4.12
CA VAL A 88 7.15 2.05 -4.13
C VAL A 88 6.72 0.97 -5.11
N ALA A 89 6.00 -0.03 -4.61
CA ALA A 89 5.31 -1.01 -5.43
C ALA A 89 3.80 -0.74 -5.40
N HIS A 90 3.11 -0.95 -6.52
CA HIS A 90 1.67 -0.72 -6.62
C HIS A 90 0.92 -2.01 -6.98
N LEU A 91 -0.11 -2.33 -6.19
CA LEU A 91 -1.02 -3.44 -6.40
C LEU A 91 -2.45 -2.90 -6.61
N PRO A 92 -2.87 -2.62 -7.86
CA PRO A 92 -4.17 -2.04 -8.14
C PRO A 92 -5.34 -2.84 -7.53
N ALA A 93 -6.25 -2.17 -6.84
CA ALA A 93 -7.49 -2.76 -6.34
C ALA A 93 -8.53 -3.04 -7.45
N GLY A 94 -8.32 -2.45 -8.64
CA GLY A 94 -9.17 -2.53 -9.82
C GLY A 94 -8.44 -2.02 -11.06
N ARG A 95 -9.17 -1.43 -12.01
CA ARG A 95 -8.56 -0.76 -13.17
C ARG A 95 -7.69 0.41 -12.70
N SER A 96 -6.49 0.53 -13.25
CA SER A 96 -5.51 1.55 -12.88
C SER A 96 -4.88 2.13 -14.14
N ALA A 97 -4.97 3.45 -14.29
CA ALA A 97 -4.31 4.17 -15.36
C ALA A 97 -2.80 4.18 -15.13
N VAL A 98 -2.39 4.29 -13.86
CA VAL A 98 -0.97 4.23 -13.46
C VAL A 98 -0.36 2.87 -13.83
N ALA A 99 -1.00 1.76 -13.48
CA ALA A 99 -0.49 0.43 -13.83
C ALA A 99 -0.34 0.26 -15.34
N THR A 100 -1.30 0.75 -16.12
CA THR A 100 -1.22 0.75 -17.59
C THR A 100 -0.05 1.60 -18.09
N LEU A 101 0.12 2.81 -17.55
CA LEU A 101 1.20 3.72 -17.93
C LEU A 101 2.58 3.13 -17.66
N PHE A 102 2.75 2.41 -16.55
CA PHE A 102 3.98 1.73 -16.17
C PHE A 102 4.10 0.32 -16.75
N GLY A 103 3.18 -0.11 -17.63
CA GLY A 103 3.22 -1.42 -18.28
C GLY A 103 3.10 -2.61 -17.32
N LEU A 104 2.50 -2.41 -16.14
CA LEU A 104 2.35 -3.47 -15.13
C LEU A 104 1.29 -4.48 -15.59
N PRO A 105 1.66 -5.75 -15.80
CA PRO A 105 0.72 -6.78 -16.20
C PRO A 105 -0.21 -7.15 -15.02
N PRO A 106 -1.48 -7.45 -15.28
CA PRO A 106 -2.40 -7.88 -14.23
C PRO A 106 -2.24 -9.37 -13.90
N GLY A 107 -2.64 -9.75 -12.69
CA GLY A 107 -2.82 -11.15 -12.31
C GLY A 107 -1.53 -11.96 -12.33
N ARG A 108 -1.58 -13.18 -12.88
CA ARG A 108 -0.44 -14.11 -12.81
C ARG A 108 0.78 -13.64 -13.59
N ALA A 109 0.57 -12.89 -14.67
CA ALA A 109 1.67 -12.35 -15.48
C ALA A 109 2.55 -11.35 -14.69
N ALA A 110 2.07 -10.82 -13.56
CA ALA A 110 2.88 -10.00 -12.66
C ALA A 110 3.94 -10.79 -11.86
N VAL A 111 3.81 -12.12 -11.79
CA VAL A 111 4.77 -12.96 -11.04
C VAL A 111 6.10 -13.11 -11.78
N ASP A 112 6.09 -12.88 -13.10
CA ASP A 112 7.24 -13.11 -13.97
C ASP A 112 8.04 -11.81 -14.27
N LEU A 113 7.74 -10.71 -13.55
CA LEU A 113 8.41 -9.41 -13.65
C LEU A 113 9.65 -9.28 -12.77
#